data_AF-A0A2Z5EN35-F1
#
_entry.id   AF-A0A2Z5EN35-F1
#
_cell.length_a   1.000
_cell.length_b   1.000
_cell.length_c   1.000
_cell.angle_alpha   90.00
_cell.angle_beta   90.00
_cell.angle_gamma   90.00
#
_symmetry.space_group_name_H-M   'P 1'
#
loop_
_entity.id
_entity.type
_entity.pdbx_description
1 polymer ?
#
loop_
_entity_poly.entity_id
_entity_poly.type
_entity_poly.pdbx_seq_one_letter_code
_entity_poly.pdbx_strand_id
1 'polypeptide(L)'
;IEGIENARALYNPEMIAISTTCMAEVIGDDVKMFLGSAEQAGAMPVGFPAPFANTPSFVGSHLTGYDSMLFSILSLLTAGASEEPSTDLAVDQVDVAGEQVDTAADLAVGSTGPARPRINMLPGFDPYVGNVREMRRLLGRLGVDVTVLGDHSDALDSPADGEYHLYPGGTPLADVAAAPGALASLPLQAFSTRRSRGLIRDTWQQEVLDVAPPIGIRNTDAMLMEVARVTSVEIPAEVTAERGRVIDAITDSHPYVHGKRVAVAG
;
A
#
# COMPACT_ATOMS: atom_id res chain seq x y z
N ILE A 1 2.45 25.50 12.24
CA ILE A 1 3.76 25.25 12.88
C ILE A 1 3.57 24.53 14.21
N GLU A 2 2.98 25.16 15.22
CA GLU A 2 2.73 24.55 16.55
C GLU A 2 2.03 23.17 16.49
N GLY A 3 1.06 22.99 15.58
CA GLY A 3 0.38 21.70 15.41
C GLY A 3 1.31 20.55 15.05
N ILE A 4 2.33 20.78 14.21
CA ILE A 4 3.31 19.75 13.83
C ILE A 4 4.27 19.50 15.00
N GLU A 5 4.75 20.56 15.64
CA GLU A 5 5.66 20.46 16.79
C GLU A 5 5.03 19.63 17.92
N ASN A 6 3.79 19.97 18.29
CA ASN A 6 3.04 19.27 19.32
C ASN A 6 2.73 17.82 18.95
N ALA A 7 2.30 17.57 17.71
CA ALA A 7 2.03 16.21 17.25
C ALA A 7 3.28 15.33 17.31
N ARG A 8 4.45 15.88 16.92
CA ARG A 8 5.72 15.16 17.00
C ARG A 8 6.14 14.89 18.43
N ALA A 9 6.07 15.90 19.30
CA ALA A 9 6.45 15.77 20.70
C ALA A 9 5.57 14.78 21.48
N LEU A 10 4.29 14.70 21.15
CA LEU A 10 3.33 13.84 21.86
C LEU A 10 3.26 12.42 21.31
N TYR A 11 3.30 12.26 19.98
CA TYR A 11 3.00 11.00 19.33
C TYR A 11 4.21 10.33 18.67
N ASN A 12 5.35 11.01 18.55
CA ASN A 12 6.58 10.48 17.94
C ASN A 12 6.39 9.74 16.59
N PRO A 13 5.66 10.32 15.61
CA PRO A 13 5.49 9.69 14.30
C PRO A 13 6.78 9.76 13.48
N GLU A 14 7.00 8.73 12.64
CA GLU A 14 8.09 8.73 11.65
C GLU A 14 7.76 9.54 10.39
N MET A 15 6.47 9.74 10.10
CA MET A 15 5.95 10.53 8.99
C MET A 15 4.63 11.21 9.39
N ILE A 16 4.38 12.43 8.93
CA ILE A 16 3.09 13.12 9.09
C ILE A 16 2.46 13.40 7.73
N ALA A 17 1.41 12.65 7.38
CA ALA A 17 0.62 12.89 6.18
C ALA A 17 -0.42 13.98 6.43
N ILE A 18 -0.39 15.05 5.63
CA ILE A 18 -1.18 16.27 5.86
C ILE A 18 -2.25 16.43 4.78
N SER A 19 -3.51 16.42 5.19
CA SER A 19 -4.64 16.77 4.33
C SER A 19 -5.24 18.12 4.74
N THR A 20 -6.17 18.65 3.93
CA THR A 20 -6.83 19.94 4.20
C THR A 20 -8.34 19.77 4.38
N THR A 21 -8.92 20.64 5.21
CA THR A 21 -10.38 20.78 5.34
C THR A 21 -10.92 21.78 4.32
N CYS A 22 -12.23 21.81 4.11
CA CYS A 22 -12.86 22.79 3.21
C CYS A 22 -12.60 24.25 3.60
N MET A 23 -12.43 24.56 4.90
CA MET A 23 -12.13 25.91 5.34
C MET A 23 -10.73 26.34 4.88
N ALA A 24 -9.72 25.50 5.09
CA ALA A 24 -8.33 25.75 4.66
C ALA A 24 -8.25 25.95 3.13
N GLU A 25 -9.01 25.16 2.38
CA GLU A 25 -9.09 25.28 0.92
C GLU A 25 -9.78 26.58 0.47
N VAL A 26 -10.83 27.01 1.17
CA VAL A 26 -11.56 28.25 0.83
C VAL A 26 -10.73 29.50 1.14
N ILE A 27 -10.00 29.52 2.26
CA ILE A 27 -9.14 30.65 2.62
C ILE A 27 -7.84 30.67 1.79
N GLY A 28 -7.50 29.54 1.15
CA GLY A 28 -6.36 29.42 0.25
C GLY A 28 -5.03 29.22 0.97
N ASP A 29 -5.03 28.45 2.06
CA ASP A 29 -3.82 28.14 2.81
C ASP A 29 -2.79 27.41 1.93
N ASP A 30 -1.56 27.93 1.88
CA ASP A 30 -0.43 27.29 1.19
C ASP A 30 0.29 26.34 2.14
N VAL A 31 -0.15 25.08 2.16
CA VAL A 31 0.42 24.03 3.02
C VAL A 31 1.90 23.81 2.76
N LYS A 32 2.35 23.93 1.50
CA LYS A 32 3.77 23.77 1.14
C LYS A 32 4.63 24.85 1.80
N MET A 33 4.18 26.10 1.72
CA MET A 33 4.86 27.22 2.36
C MET A 33 4.87 27.07 3.89
N PHE A 34 3.76 26.61 4.48
CA PHE A 34 3.67 26.39 5.92
C PHE A 34 4.62 25.29 6.40
N LEU A 35 4.80 24.22 5.63
CA LEU A 35 5.76 23.16 5.95
C LEU A 35 7.20 23.66 5.90
N GLY A 36 7.57 24.41 4.86
CA GLY A 36 8.90 25.04 4.79
C GLY A 36 9.16 26.00 5.95
N SER A 37 8.13 26.75 6.37
CA SER A 37 8.23 27.64 7.54
C SER A 37 8.37 26.86 8.85
N ALA A 38 7.70 25.71 9.00
CA ALA A 38 7.82 24.85 10.17
C ALA A 38 9.23 24.25 10.29
N GLU A 39 9.82 23.82 9.17
CA GLU A 39 11.19 23.33 9.12
C GLU A 39 12.20 24.43 9.51
N GLN A 40 12.07 25.63 8.91
CA GLN A 40 12.93 26.78 9.24
C GLN A 40 12.83 27.22 10.70
N ALA A 41 11.64 27.12 11.30
CA ALA A 41 11.42 27.41 12.71
C ALA A 41 11.93 26.31 13.66
N GLY A 42 12.42 25.18 13.15
CA GLY A 42 12.89 24.05 13.95
C GLY A 42 11.77 23.15 14.52
N ALA A 43 10.51 23.42 14.19
CA ALA A 43 9.37 22.59 14.58
C ALA A 43 9.40 21.19 13.94
N MET A 44 10.13 21.06 12.82
CA MET A 44 10.31 19.84 12.06
C MET A 44 11.78 19.71 11.61
N PRO A 45 12.45 18.56 11.83
CA PRO A 45 13.79 18.31 11.32
C PRO A 45 13.82 18.42 9.81
N VAL A 46 14.95 18.89 9.28
CA VAL A 46 15.21 18.90 7.85
C VAL A 46 15.09 17.49 7.30
N GLY A 47 14.26 17.33 6.27
CA GLY A 47 14.03 16.04 5.62
C GLY A 47 13.06 15.10 6.35
N PHE A 48 12.40 15.55 7.43
CA PHE A 48 11.32 14.77 8.04
C PHE A 48 10.18 14.54 7.02
N PRO A 49 9.73 13.28 6.80
CA PRO A 49 8.69 13.00 5.82
C PRO A 49 7.34 13.64 6.19
N ALA A 50 6.94 14.65 5.42
CA ALA A 50 5.66 15.35 5.61
C ALA A 50 4.92 15.54 4.28
N PRO A 51 4.42 14.46 3.65
CA PRO A 51 3.66 14.57 2.42
C PRO A 51 2.35 15.30 2.69
N PHE A 52 1.92 16.14 1.73
CA PHE A 52 0.67 16.87 1.85
C PHE A 52 -0.19 16.78 0.60
N ALA A 53 -1.51 16.84 0.79
CA ALA A 53 -2.46 16.88 -0.31
C ALA A 53 -3.60 17.86 -0.01
N ASN A 54 -3.88 18.74 -0.95
CA ASN A 54 -5.11 19.53 -0.96
C ASN A 54 -6.30 18.60 -1.22
N THR A 55 -7.22 18.52 -0.26
CA THR A 55 -8.38 17.62 -0.27
C THR A 55 -9.69 18.38 -0.06
N PRO A 56 -10.06 19.33 -0.96
CA PRO A 56 -11.29 20.08 -0.83
C PRO A 56 -12.51 19.17 -0.88
N SER A 57 -13.33 19.21 0.17
CA SER A 57 -14.50 18.32 0.30
C SER A 57 -15.60 18.58 -0.75
N PHE A 58 -15.53 19.69 -1.48
CA PHE A 58 -16.44 20.05 -2.57
C PHE A 58 -15.96 19.55 -3.94
N VAL A 59 -14.86 18.78 -4.00
CA VAL A 59 -14.36 18.14 -5.23
C VAL A 59 -14.33 16.62 -5.06
N GLY A 60 -15.07 15.91 -5.92
CA GLY A 60 -15.10 14.45 -5.93
C GLY A 60 -15.73 13.85 -4.68
N SER A 61 -15.03 12.91 -4.04
CA SER A 61 -15.47 12.24 -2.81
C SER A 61 -14.28 11.79 -1.95
N HIS A 62 -14.53 11.01 -0.91
CA HIS A 62 -13.48 10.36 -0.10
C HIS A 62 -12.49 9.53 -0.95
N LEU A 63 -12.92 8.95 -2.07
CA LEU A 63 -12.04 8.22 -3.00
C LEU A 63 -10.99 9.16 -3.64
N THR A 64 -11.38 10.40 -3.93
CA THR A 64 -10.50 11.43 -4.50
C THR A 64 -9.49 11.93 -3.46
N GLY A 65 -9.93 12.09 -2.22
CA GLY A 65 -9.05 12.44 -1.10
C GLY A 65 -8.00 11.36 -0.85
N TYR A 66 -8.43 10.08 -0.80
CA TYR A 66 -7.54 8.94 -0.63
C TYR A 66 -6.44 8.89 -1.70
N ASP A 67 -6.82 8.96 -2.97
CA ASP A 67 -5.86 8.90 -4.09
C ASP A 67 -4.91 10.11 -4.09
N SER A 68 -5.40 11.29 -3.70
CA SER A 68 -4.56 12.49 -3.63
C SER A 68 -3.51 12.38 -2.53
N MET A 69 -3.87 11.82 -1.37
CA MET A 69 -2.92 11.60 -0.28
C MET A 69 -1.94 10.48 -0.62
N LEU A 70 -2.42 9.35 -1.16
CA LEU A 70 -1.55 8.25 -1.59
C LEU A 70 -0.54 8.75 -2.65
N PHE A 71 -1.01 9.45 -3.68
CA PHE A 71 -0.14 10.06 -4.68
C PHE A 71 0.94 10.95 -4.06
N SER A 72 0.59 11.77 -3.06
CA SER A 72 1.54 12.67 -2.40
C SER A 72 2.60 11.91 -1.58
N ILE A 73 2.17 10.89 -0.82
CA ILE A 73 3.08 10.00 -0.08
C ILE A 73 4.06 9.32 -1.03
N LEU A 74 3.53 8.69 -2.09
CA LEU A 74 4.36 8.01 -3.09
C LEU A 74 5.32 8.99 -3.77
N SER A 75 4.83 10.15 -4.22
CA SER A 75 5.66 11.17 -4.89
C SER A 75 6.82 11.65 -4.02
N LEU A 76 6.58 11.85 -2.72
CA LEU A 76 7.61 12.29 -1.78
C LEU A 76 8.66 11.20 -1.56
N LEU A 77 8.21 9.98 -1.24
CA LEU A 77 9.09 8.89 -0.84
C LEU A 77 9.85 8.26 -2.03
N THR A 78 9.42 8.53 -3.27
CA THR A 78 10.08 8.04 -4.49
C THR A 78 10.64 9.17 -5.37
N ALA A 79 10.90 10.36 -4.81
CA ALA A 79 11.34 11.52 -5.59
C ALA A 79 12.65 11.29 -6.39
N GLY A 80 13.46 10.28 -6.05
CA GLY A 80 14.68 9.89 -6.77
C GLY A 80 14.52 8.74 -7.78
N ALA A 81 13.31 8.19 -7.94
CA ALA A 81 13.09 6.99 -8.77
C ALA A 81 13.29 7.20 -10.29
N SER A 82 13.42 8.46 -10.73
CA SER A 82 13.74 8.81 -12.12
C SER A 82 15.24 8.77 -12.44
N GLU A 83 16.11 8.56 -11.46
CA GLU A 83 17.54 8.37 -11.69
C GLU A 83 17.81 6.88 -11.92
N GLU A 84 18.42 6.53 -13.06
CA GLU A 84 18.75 5.13 -13.38
C GLU A 84 19.53 4.48 -12.24
N PRO A 85 19.24 3.21 -11.90
CA PRO A 85 19.95 2.54 -10.82
C PRO A 85 21.45 2.47 -11.15
N SER A 86 22.26 3.22 -10.39
CA SER A 86 23.71 3.12 -10.44
C SER A 86 24.11 1.67 -10.14
N THR A 87 24.83 1.07 -11.08
CA THR A 87 25.31 -0.31 -11.03
C THR A 87 26.59 -0.38 -10.22
N ASP A 88 26.55 -0.06 -8.94
CA ASP A 88 27.70 -0.22 -8.05
C ASP A 88 27.27 -0.74 -6.67
N LEU A 89 26.90 -2.03 -6.62
CA LEU A 89 26.98 -2.81 -5.39
C LEU A 89 28.40 -3.39 -5.29
N ALA A 90 29.34 -2.56 -4.84
CA ALA A 90 30.60 -3.04 -4.30
C ALA A 90 30.34 -3.60 -2.90
N VAL A 91 30.60 -4.90 -2.75
CA VAL A 91 30.55 -5.63 -1.47
C VAL A 91 31.76 -5.21 -0.65
N ASP A 92 31.57 -4.36 0.35
CA ASP A 92 32.58 -4.16 1.40
C ASP A 92 32.14 -4.85 2.68
N GLN A 93 32.92 -5.87 3.04
CA GLN A 93 32.84 -6.61 4.29
C GLN A 93 33.32 -5.72 5.43
N VAL A 94 32.52 -5.63 6.50
CA VAL A 94 33.02 -5.19 7.80
C VAL A 94 32.67 -6.26 8.84
N ASP A 95 33.71 -6.94 9.29
CA ASP A 95 33.73 -7.79 10.48
C ASP A 95 33.46 -6.96 11.74
N VAL A 96 32.44 -7.33 12.52
CA VAL A 96 32.42 -7.06 13.96
C VAL A 96 31.80 -8.24 14.70
N ALA A 97 32.60 -8.81 15.61
CA ALA A 97 32.22 -9.88 16.50
C ALA A 97 31.39 -9.37 17.70
N GLY A 98 30.31 -10.10 18.01
CA GLY A 98 29.84 -10.41 19.37
C GLY A 98 29.05 -9.35 20.16
N GLU A 99 27.74 -9.53 20.28
CA GLU A 99 27.06 -9.80 21.56
C GLU A 99 25.59 -10.20 21.31
N GLN A 100 25.18 -11.35 21.86
CA GLN A 100 23.83 -11.90 21.74
C GLN A 100 22.91 -11.28 22.79
N VAL A 101 21.79 -10.70 22.35
CA VAL A 101 20.62 -10.42 23.19
C VAL A 101 19.40 -11.04 22.51
N ASP A 102 18.72 -11.88 23.27
CA ASP A 102 17.68 -12.82 22.86
C ASP A 102 16.30 -12.14 22.99
N THR A 103 15.69 -11.70 21.88
CA THR A 103 14.27 -11.30 21.82
C THR A 103 13.71 -11.38 20.39
N ALA A 104 12.47 -11.88 20.30
CA ALA A 104 11.52 -11.82 19.17
C ALA A 104 11.73 -12.80 17.99
N ALA A 105 11.07 -13.96 18.10
CA ALA A 105 10.78 -14.86 17.00
C ALA A 105 9.59 -14.34 16.20
N ASP A 106 9.87 -13.59 15.15
CA ASP A 106 9.24 -13.57 13.81
C ASP A 106 9.57 -12.23 13.16
N LEU A 107 10.09 -12.28 11.92
CA LEU A 107 10.63 -11.20 11.07
C LEU A 107 12.17 -11.20 10.93
N ALA A 108 12.71 -12.30 10.39
CA ALA A 108 13.80 -12.31 9.43
C ALA A 108 14.24 -13.76 9.21
N VAL A 109 13.46 -14.53 8.43
CA VAL A 109 14.07 -15.68 7.75
C VAL A 109 14.96 -15.08 6.67
N GLY A 110 16.27 -15.07 6.91
CA GLY A 110 17.25 -14.95 5.85
C GLY A 110 16.89 -15.97 4.78
N SER A 111 16.30 -15.48 3.68
CA SER A 111 15.79 -16.33 2.62
C SER A 111 16.96 -16.98 1.90
N THR A 112 17.32 -18.20 2.32
CA THR A 112 18.15 -19.13 1.54
C THR A 112 17.33 -19.82 0.43
N GLY A 113 16.13 -19.33 0.13
CA GLY A 113 15.29 -19.77 -0.98
C GLY A 113 15.54 -18.94 -2.25
N PRO A 114 15.08 -19.43 -3.42
CA PRO A 114 15.13 -18.66 -4.66
C PRO A 114 14.36 -17.34 -4.49
N ALA A 115 14.91 -16.24 -5.02
CA ALA A 115 14.27 -14.94 -4.96
C ALA A 115 12.89 -14.98 -5.63
N ARG A 116 11.86 -14.56 -4.89
CA ARG A 116 10.48 -14.50 -5.38
C ARG A 116 10.27 -13.23 -6.20
N PRO A 117 9.49 -13.27 -7.29
CA PRO A 117 9.10 -12.05 -8.00
C PRO A 117 8.28 -11.15 -7.07
N ARG A 118 8.55 -9.83 -7.12
CA ARG A 118 7.86 -8.83 -6.31
C ARG A 118 7.00 -7.92 -7.17
N ILE A 119 5.79 -7.65 -6.71
CA ILE A 119 4.90 -6.62 -7.26
C ILE A 119 4.45 -5.66 -6.16
N ASN A 120 4.01 -4.47 -6.55
CA ASN A 120 3.27 -3.59 -5.67
C ASN A 120 1.77 -3.87 -5.76
N MET A 121 1.03 -3.61 -4.69
CA MET A 121 -0.42 -3.67 -4.67
C MET A 121 -1.00 -2.39 -4.09
N LEU A 122 -1.97 -1.78 -4.78
CA LEU A 122 -2.69 -0.61 -4.30
C LEU A 122 -4.11 -1.03 -3.92
N PRO A 123 -4.44 -1.16 -2.62
CA PRO A 123 -5.76 -1.61 -2.20
C PRO A 123 -6.86 -0.59 -2.55
N GLY A 124 -6.50 0.69 -2.60
CA GLY A 124 -7.47 1.78 -2.70
C GLY A 124 -8.15 2.05 -1.36
N PHE A 125 -9.26 2.79 -1.39
CA PHE A 125 -10.08 3.03 -0.21
C PHE A 125 -10.90 1.77 0.09
N ASP A 126 -10.39 0.91 0.98
CA ASP A 126 -11.02 -0.36 1.34
C ASP A 126 -11.19 -0.47 2.87
N PRO A 127 -12.42 -0.51 3.39
CA PRO A 127 -12.64 -0.63 4.83
C PRO A 127 -12.59 -2.07 5.36
N TYR A 128 -12.34 -3.08 4.52
CA TYR A 128 -12.28 -4.48 4.94
C TYR A 128 -10.84 -4.96 5.03
N VAL A 129 -10.30 -5.05 6.25
CA VAL A 129 -8.93 -5.55 6.51
C VAL A 129 -8.72 -6.98 5.97
N GLY A 130 -9.79 -7.78 5.92
CA GLY A 130 -9.79 -9.12 5.35
C GLY A 130 -9.45 -9.14 3.85
N ASN A 131 -9.79 -8.10 3.09
CA ASN A 131 -9.47 -8.05 1.66
C ASN A 131 -7.96 -7.94 1.41
N VAL A 132 -7.26 -7.07 2.16
CA VAL A 132 -5.80 -6.93 2.05
C VAL A 132 -5.10 -8.24 2.46
N ARG A 133 -5.53 -8.84 3.57
CA ARG A 133 -4.99 -10.12 4.07
C ARG A 133 -5.21 -11.25 3.08
N GLU A 134 -6.40 -11.32 2.50
CA GLU A 134 -6.75 -12.35 1.51
C GLU A 134 -5.92 -12.19 0.23
N MET A 135 -5.75 -10.96 -0.24
CA MET A 135 -4.88 -10.68 -1.39
C MET A 135 -3.42 -11.06 -1.13
N ARG A 136 -2.87 -10.72 0.05
CA ARG A 136 -1.53 -11.15 0.46
C ARG A 136 -1.42 -12.67 0.50
N ARG A 137 -2.40 -13.37 1.09
CA ARG A 137 -2.43 -14.84 1.16
C ARG A 137 -2.45 -15.46 -0.23
N LEU A 138 -3.34 -14.98 -1.11
CA LEU A 138 -3.55 -15.53 -2.44
C LEU A 138 -2.33 -15.31 -3.34
N LEU A 139 -1.78 -14.09 -3.39
CA LEU A 139 -0.55 -13.78 -4.13
C LEU A 139 0.67 -14.51 -3.51
N GLY A 140 0.67 -14.65 -2.19
CA GLY A 140 1.64 -15.45 -1.45
C GLY A 140 1.66 -16.91 -1.88
N ARG A 141 0.50 -17.52 -2.15
CA ARG A 141 0.39 -18.89 -2.69
C ARG A 141 0.97 -19.02 -4.10
N LEU A 142 0.83 -17.98 -4.93
CA LEU A 142 1.43 -17.95 -6.27
C LEU A 142 2.97 -17.86 -6.24
N GLY A 143 3.58 -17.72 -5.07
CA GLY A 143 5.03 -17.49 -5.00
C GLY A 143 5.42 -16.04 -5.28
N VAL A 144 4.48 -15.09 -5.22
CA VAL A 144 4.73 -13.65 -5.45
C VAL A 144 4.83 -12.90 -4.11
N ASP A 145 5.85 -12.05 -3.96
CA ASP A 145 5.98 -11.13 -2.84
C ASP A 145 5.26 -9.80 -3.16
N VAL A 146 4.64 -9.20 -2.15
CA VAL A 146 3.78 -8.03 -2.35
C VAL A 146 4.13 -6.90 -1.38
N THR A 147 4.50 -5.75 -1.93
CA THR A 147 4.51 -4.48 -1.20
C THR A 147 3.13 -3.85 -1.32
N VAL A 148 2.39 -3.71 -0.22
CA VAL A 148 1.08 -3.04 -0.23
C VAL A 148 1.28 -1.56 0.03
N LEU A 149 0.87 -0.71 -0.91
CA LEU A 149 1.02 0.74 -0.84
C LEU A 149 -0.21 1.36 -0.19
N GLY A 150 -0.14 1.63 1.11
CA GLY A 150 -1.26 2.11 1.93
C GLY A 150 -1.93 1.00 2.74
N ASP A 151 -1.14 0.10 3.36
CA ASP A 151 -1.69 -0.91 4.25
C ASP A 151 -2.12 -0.28 5.58
N HIS A 152 -3.37 -0.50 5.95
CA HIS A 152 -3.99 -0.02 7.19
C HIS A 152 -4.55 -1.19 8.02
N SER A 153 -4.32 -2.44 7.62
CA SER A 153 -5.01 -3.61 8.15
C SER A 153 -4.73 -3.83 9.65
N ASP A 154 -3.49 -3.69 10.09
CA ASP A 154 -3.14 -3.85 11.51
C ASP A 154 -3.56 -2.64 12.35
N ALA A 155 -3.50 -1.44 11.79
CA ALA A 155 -4.00 -0.22 12.43
C ALA A 155 -5.50 -0.27 12.73
N LEU A 156 -6.28 -0.99 11.90
CA LEU A 156 -7.72 -1.18 12.08
C LEU A 156 -8.11 -2.51 12.75
N ASP A 157 -7.14 -3.35 13.13
CA ASP A 157 -7.38 -4.66 13.73
C ASP A 157 -6.26 -5.07 14.70
N SER A 158 -5.88 -4.16 15.59
CA SER A 158 -4.87 -4.41 16.62
C SER A 158 -5.41 -5.35 17.72
N PRO A 159 -4.57 -6.25 18.26
CA PRO A 159 -5.00 -7.17 19.30
C PRO A 159 -5.32 -6.43 20.60
N ALA A 160 -6.32 -6.93 21.34
CA ALA A 160 -6.65 -6.46 22.67
C ALA A 160 -5.90 -7.29 23.73
N ASP A 161 -4.59 -7.12 23.81
CA ASP A 161 -3.69 -7.85 24.72
C ASP A 161 -3.40 -7.10 26.04
N GLY A 162 -3.90 -5.88 26.18
CA GLY A 162 -3.73 -5.03 27.36
C GLY A 162 -2.78 -3.85 27.15
N GLU A 163 -2.08 -3.80 26.01
CA GLU A 163 -1.25 -2.66 25.60
C GLU A 163 -1.93 -1.87 24.47
N TYR A 164 -1.70 -0.55 24.45
CA TYR A 164 -2.17 0.31 23.36
C TYR A 164 -1.02 0.64 22.43
N HIS A 165 -1.05 0.06 21.23
CA HIS A 165 -0.12 0.36 20.16
C HIS A 165 -0.69 1.46 19.26
N LEU A 166 -0.06 2.63 19.24
CA LEU A 166 -0.52 3.76 18.43
C LEU A 166 -0.29 3.53 16.92
N TYR A 167 0.77 2.81 16.55
CA TYR A 167 1.15 2.54 15.17
C TYR A 167 1.49 1.05 14.94
N PRO A 168 0.50 0.15 14.94
CA PRO A 168 0.75 -1.26 14.64
C PRO A 168 0.81 -1.47 13.12
N GLY A 169 1.87 -2.15 12.66
CA GLY A 169 2.05 -2.54 11.26
C GLY A 169 2.13 -1.36 10.29
N GLY A 170 1.43 -1.49 9.16
CA GLY A 170 1.46 -0.52 8.06
C GLY A 170 2.58 -0.76 7.06
N THR A 171 2.60 0.02 5.97
CA THR A 171 3.65 -0.07 4.94
C THR A 171 4.93 0.63 5.44
N PRO A 172 6.08 -0.08 5.56
CA PRO A 172 7.34 0.57 5.92
C PRO A 172 7.75 1.65 4.91
N LEU A 173 8.31 2.77 5.39
CA LEU A 173 8.76 3.85 4.50
C LEU A 173 9.81 3.40 3.49
N ALA A 174 10.72 2.52 3.91
CA ALA A 174 11.75 1.92 3.04
C ALA A 174 11.13 1.05 1.93
N ASP A 175 10.04 0.34 2.21
CA ASP A 175 9.34 -0.47 1.20
C ASP A 175 8.65 0.40 0.16
N VAL A 176 8.15 1.58 0.55
CA VAL A 176 7.61 2.57 -0.40
C VAL A 176 8.72 3.14 -1.28
N ALA A 177 9.88 3.48 -0.70
CA ALA A 177 11.03 3.98 -1.45
C ALA A 177 11.55 2.95 -2.45
N ALA A 178 11.50 1.65 -2.12
CA ALA A 178 11.90 0.55 -2.99
C ALA A 178 10.82 0.11 -4.00
N ALA A 179 9.57 0.56 -3.85
CA ALA A 179 8.44 0.16 -4.69
C ALA A 179 8.65 0.34 -6.21
N PRO A 180 9.33 1.39 -6.71
CA PRO A 180 9.63 1.52 -8.14
C PRO A 180 10.41 0.34 -8.73
N GLY A 181 11.20 -0.38 -7.91
CA GLY A 181 11.97 -1.55 -8.34
C GLY A 181 11.18 -2.85 -8.46
N ALA A 182 9.88 -2.87 -8.14
CA ALA A 182 9.04 -4.05 -8.35
C ALA A 182 8.76 -4.31 -9.84
N LEU A 183 8.32 -5.52 -10.20
CA LEU A 183 8.04 -5.88 -11.60
C LEU A 183 6.83 -5.11 -12.18
N ALA A 184 5.80 -4.93 -11.36
CA ALA A 184 4.56 -4.29 -11.74
C ALA A 184 3.81 -3.76 -10.52
N SER A 185 2.79 -2.94 -10.76
CA SER A 185 1.82 -2.48 -9.76
C SER A 185 0.41 -3.00 -10.07
N LEU A 186 -0.21 -3.62 -9.08
CA LEU A 186 -1.56 -4.17 -9.11
C LEU A 186 -2.54 -3.24 -8.36
N PRO A 187 -3.31 -2.39 -9.07
CA PRO A 187 -4.39 -1.64 -8.45
C PRO A 187 -5.65 -2.50 -8.27
N LEU A 188 -6.23 -2.51 -7.06
CA LEU A 188 -7.46 -3.25 -6.78
C LEU A 188 -8.74 -2.43 -7.00
N GLN A 189 -8.61 -1.11 -7.14
CA GLN A 189 -9.73 -0.19 -7.33
C GLN A 189 -9.40 0.86 -8.39
N ALA A 190 -10.27 1.01 -9.39
CA ALA A 190 -10.03 1.90 -10.53
C ALA A 190 -10.14 3.40 -10.18
N PHE A 191 -10.97 3.76 -9.20
CA PHE A 191 -11.38 5.15 -8.92
C PHE A 191 -10.56 5.83 -7.83
N SER A 192 -10.08 5.07 -6.83
CA SER A 192 -9.32 5.55 -5.67
C SER A 192 -7.80 5.49 -5.86
N THR A 193 -7.32 5.21 -7.09
CA THR A 193 -5.89 5.06 -7.40
C THR A 193 -5.48 5.75 -8.71
N ARG A 194 -6.31 6.62 -9.29
CA ARG A 194 -6.08 7.18 -10.64
C ARG A 194 -4.78 7.97 -10.74
N ARG A 195 -4.55 8.92 -9.84
CA ARG A 195 -3.35 9.76 -9.80
C ARG A 195 -2.14 8.92 -9.43
N SER A 196 -2.29 8.03 -8.45
CA SER A 196 -1.24 7.12 -8.02
C SER A 196 -0.77 6.21 -9.17
N ARG A 197 -1.70 5.65 -9.97
CA ARG A 197 -1.37 4.90 -11.18
C ARG A 197 -0.72 5.77 -12.27
N GLY A 198 -1.09 7.04 -12.36
CA GLY A 198 -0.41 8.01 -13.22
C GLY A 198 1.06 8.16 -12.84
N LEU A 199 1.36 8.41 -11.56
CA LEU A 199 2.73 8.47 -11.04
C LEU A 199 3.53 7.20 -11.37
N ILE A 200 2.94 6.02 -11.14
CA ILE A 200 3.62 4.74 -11.37
C ILE A 200 3.97 4.57 -12.85
N ARG A 201 3.05 4.87 -13.76
CA ARG A 201 3.31 4.76 -15.21
C ARG A 201 4.29 5.82 -15.69
N ASP A 202 4.06 7.07 -15.31
CA ASP A 202 4.70 8.21 -15.94
C ASP A 202 6.07 8.52 -15.30
N THR A 203 6.22 8.25 -14.01
CA THR A 203 7.46 8.49 -13.25
C THR A 203 8.23 7.22 -12.96
N TRP A 204 7.59 6.19 -12.41
CA TRP A 204 8.31 4.93 -12.11
C TRP A 204 8.55 4.08 -13.37
N GLN A 205 7.89 4.40 -14.49
CA GLN A 205 7.96 3.63 -15.74
C GLN A 205 7.66 2.14 -15.54
N GLN A 206 6.85 1.84 -14.52
CA GLN A 206 6.49 0.48 -14.13
C GLN A 206 5.14 0.09 -14.74
N GLU A 207 5.00 -1.18 -15.12
CA GLU A 207 3.73 -1.70 -15.64
C GLU A 207 2.64 -1.61 -14.57
N VAL A 208 1.50 -1.00 -14.91
CA VAL A 208 0.30 -0.98 -14.07
C VAL A 208 -0.70 -1.95 -14.64
N LEU A 209 -1.00 -3.02 -13.90
CA LEU A 209 -1.88 -4.08 -14.36
C LEU A 209 -3.32 -3.55 -14.51
N ASP A 210 -3.90 -3.76 -15.70
CA ASP A 210 -5.26 -3.32 -16.00
C ASP A 210 -6.26 -4.43 -15.68
N VAL A 211 -6.62 -4.54 -14.40
CA VAL A 211 -7.57 -5.53 -13.91
C VAL A 211 -8.75 -4.86 -13.24
N ALA A 212 -9.93 -5.46 -13.41
CA ALA A 212 -11.10 -5.08 -12.62
C ALA A 212 -10.88 -5.49 -11.14
N PRO A 213 -11.57 -4.84 -10.18
CA PRO A 213 -11.53 -5.29 -8.79
C PRO A 213 -11.83 -6.80 -8.69
N PRO A 214 -11.01 -7.58 -7.96
CA PRO A 214 -11.03 -9.05 -7.98
C PRO A 214 -12.22 -9.64 -7.18
N ILE A 215 -13.42 -9.15 -7.46
CA ILE A 215 -14.69 -9.57 -6.86
C ILE A 215 -15.40 -10.53 -7.81
N GLY A 216 -15.61 -11.76 -7.34
CA GLY A 216 -16.24 -12.83 -8.10
C GLY A 216 -15.29 -13.54 -9.07
N ILE A 217 -15.68 -14.76 -9.49
CA ILE A 217 -14.79 -15.72 -10.18
C ILE A 217 -14.07 -15.11 -11.38
N ARG A 218 -14.78 -14.44 -12.29
CA ARG A 218 -14.17 -13.95 -13.54
C ARG A 218 -13.10 -12.89 -13.29
N ASN A 219 -13.32 -11.98 -12.35
CA ASN A 219 -12.36 -10.91 -12.09
C ASN A 219 -11.19 -11.42 -11.26
N THR A 220 -11.42 -12.32 -10.31
CA THR A 220 -10.35 -13.00 -9.58
C THR A 220 -9.48 -13.83 -10.54
N ASP A 221 -10.09 -14.59 -11.45
CA ASP A 221 -9.37 -15.36 -12.49
C ASP A 221 -8.51 -14.42 -13.36
N ALA A 222 -9.09 -13.31 -13.86
CA ALA A 222 -8.38 -12.34 -14.69
C ALA A 222 -7.17 -11.72 -13.96
N MET A 223 -7.35 -11.34 -12.69
CA MET A 223 -6.28 -10.81 -11.87
C MET A 223 -5.15 -11.83 -11.65
N LEU A 224 -5.49 -13.08 -11.31
CA LEU A 224 -4.50 -14.14 -11.10
C LEU A 224 -3.73 -14.48 -12.38
N MET A 225 -4.42 -14.53 -13.52
CA MET A 225 -3.77 -14.76 -14.81
C MET A 225 -2.82 -13.63 -15.19
N GLU A 226 -3.18 -12.38 -14.89
CA GLU A 226 -2.34 -11.23 -15.19
C GLU A 226 -1.10 -11.15 -14.27
N VAL A 227 -1.28 -11.45 -12.98
CA VAL A 227 -0.15 -11.61 -12.05
C VAL A 227 0.76 -12.74 -12.49
N ALA A 228 0.21 -13.90 -12.85
CA ALA A 228 0.97 -15.04 -13.35
C ALA A 228 1.76 -14.68 -14.62
N ARG A 229 1.16 -13.92 -15.54
CA ARG A 229 1.81 -13.44 -16.77
C ARG A 229 3.02 -12.56 -16.45
N VAL A 230 2.85 -11.54 -15.61
CA VAL A 230 3.93 -10.56 -15.36
C VAL A 230 5.05 -11.11 -14.47
N THR A 231 4.72 -12.05 -13.58
CA THR A 231 5.70 -12.66 -12.67
C THR A 231 6.28 -13.98 -13.20
N SER A 232 5.75 -14.50 -14.31
CA SER A 232 6.13 -15.79 -14.91
C SER A 232 5.99 -16.98 -13.94
N VAL A 233 5.06 -16.90 -12.99
CA VAL A 233 4.75 -18.00 -12.07
C VAL A 233 3.58 -18.84 -12.60
N GLU A 234 3.54 -20.11 -12.22
CA GLU A 234 2.38 -20.96 -12.48
C GLU A 234 1.35 -20.81 -11.37
N ILE A 235 0.06 -20.89 -11.73
CA ILE A 235 -1.02 -20.90 -10.73
C ILE A 235 -1.03 -22.27 -10.05
N PRO A 236 -0.83 -22.34 -8.72
CA PRO A 236 -0.76 -23.62 -8.02
C PRO A 236 -2.08 -24.38 -8.03
N ALA A 237 -2.01 -25.71 -8.02
CA ALA A 237 -3.20 -26.58 -8.00
C ALA A 237 -4.14 -26.31 -6.81
N GLU A 238 -3.61 -25.85 -5.67
CA GLU A 238 -4.44 -25.48 -4.51
C GLU A 238 -5.32 -24.25 -4.77
N VAL A 239 -4.85 -23.27 -5.55
CA VAL A 239 -5.65 -22.10 -5.94
C VAL A 239 -6.73 -22.50 -6.94
N THR A 240 -6.39 -23.40 -7.88
CA THR A 240 -7.39 -24.00 -8.78
C THR A 240 -8.44 -24.81 -8.01
N ALA A 241 -8.03 -25.56 -6.99
CA ALA A 241 -8.95 -26.31 -6.14
C ALA A 241 -9.86 -25.38 -5.32
N GLU A 242 -9.32 -24.27 -4.80
CA GLU A 242 -10.09 -23.23 -4.09
C GLU A 242 -11.16 -22.61 -5.01
N ARG A 243 -10.78 -22.24 -6.24
CA ARG A 243 -11.74 -21.81 -7.28
C ARG A 243 -12.82 -22.87 -7.52
N GLY A 244 -12.45 -24.15 -7.59
CA GLY A 244 -13.38 -25.27 -7.75
C GLY A 244 -14.42 -25.35 -6.63
N ARG A 245 -14.00 -25.13 -5.36
CA ARG A 245 -14.91 -25.10 -4.21
C ARG A 245 -15.91 -23.94 -4.27
N VAL A 246 -15.49 -22.78 -4.78
CA VAL A 246 -16.41 -21.65 -4.98
C VAL A 246 -17.46 -21.98 -6.05
N ILE A 247 -17.07 -22.62 -7.15
CA ILE A 247 -18.00 -23.06 -8.21
C ILE A 247 -18.98 -24.12 -7.68
N ASP A 248 -18.50 -25.06 -6.89
CA ASP A 248 -19.31 -26.08 -6.22
C ASP A 248 -20.35 -25.41 -5.30
N ALA A 249 -19.92 -24.50 -4.43
CA ALA A 249 -20.81 -23.75 -3.55
C ALA A 249 -21.87 -22.91 -4.30
N ILE A 250 -21.48 -22.29 -5.42
CA ILE A 250 -22.44 -21.59 -6.30
C ILE A 250 -23.44 -22.57 -6.91
N THR A 251 -22.99 -23.74 -7.35
CA THR A 251 -23.86 -24.79 -7.90
C THR A 251 -24.85 -25.28 -6.84
N ASP A 252 -24.41 -25.53 -5.62
CA ASP A 252 -25.27 -25.97 -4.52
C ASP A 252 -26.28 -24.90 -4.10
N SER A 253 -25.87 -23.64 -4.12
CA SER A 253 -26.69 -22.52 -3.65
C SER A 253 -27.58 -21.91 -4.74
N HIS A 254 -27.36 -22.26 -6.02
CA HIS A 254 -28.07 -21.64 -7.15
C HIS A 254 -29.61 -21.68 -7.04
N PRO A 255 -30.28 -22.73 -6.52
CA PRO A 255 -31.73 -22.76 -6.43
C PRO A 255 -32.29 -21.68 -5.49
N TYR A 256 -31.51 -21.28 -4.47
CA TYR A 256 -31.94 -20.29 -3.49
C TYR A 256 -31.73 -18.85 -3.98
N VAL A 257 -30.70 -18.60 -4.78
CA VAL A 257 -30.37 -17.26 -5.29
C VAL A 257 -31.00 -16.96 -6.65
N HIS A 258 -31.41 -17.99 -7.41
CA HIS A 258 -32.03 -17.79 -8.72
C HIS A 258 -33.27 -16.89 -8.63
N GLY A 259 -33.34 -15.90 -9.52
CA GLY A 259 -34.46 -14.96 -9.62
C GLY A 259 -34.56 -13.91 -8.51
N LYS A 260 -33.65 -13.90 -7.52
CA LYS A 260 -33.62 -12.85 -6.51
C LYS A 260 -33.26 -11.50 -7.15
N ARG A 261 -33.93 -10.44 -6.69
CA ARG A 261 -33.73 -9.06 -7.15
C ARG A 261 -33.15 -8.26 -6.01
N VAL A 262 -32.04 -7.57 -6.27
CA VAL A 262 -31.32 -6.79 -5.26
C VAL A 262 -31.13 -5.36 -5.77
N ALA A 263 -31.21 -4.40 -4.85
CA ALA A 263 -30.73 -3.04 -5.07
C ALA A 263 -29.40 -2.91 -4.35
N VAL A 264 -28.39 -2.37 -5.04
CA VAL A 264 -27.02 -2.23 -4.53
C VAL A 264 -26.57 -0.79 -4.79
N ALA A 265 -25.89 -0.20 -3.83
CA ALA A 265 -25.27 1.12 -3.92
C ALA A 265 -23.89 1.08 -3.24
N GLY A 266 -23.00 1.96 -3.68
CA GLY A 266 -21.62 2.09 -3.22
C GLY A 266 -20.91 3.20 -3.97
#